data_AF-A0A2E2E9X2-F1
#
_entry.id   AF-A0A2E2E9X2-F1
#
_cell.length_a   1.000
_cell.length_b   1.000
_cell.length_c   1.000
_cell.angle_alpha   90.00
_cell.angle_beta   90.00
_cell.angle_gamma   90.00
#
_symmetry.space_group_name_H-M   'P 1'
#
loop_
_entity.id
_entity.type
_entity.pdbx_description
1 polymer ?
#
loop_
_entity_poly.entity_id
_entity_poly.type
_entity_poly.pdbx_seq_one_letter_code
_entity_poly.pdbx_strand_id
1 'polypeptide(L)'
;MTIRHGAVFALLAAILFAFNAPVQAHSGPIHVESSFARASASPVAKTGAAYVTITNTGETSDRLIGVEGDAAGMIQIHMTEMTNGVMSMKEVEGGIEIPAGAKITLEPGGNHVMLMGLKAPLVEGETLPLTLVFEKAGKVDVDVPIMAPGAMMGEMDHSKMKQ
;
A
#
# COMPACT_ATOMS: atom_id res chain seq x y z
N MET A 1 -82.19 -0.53 -18.61
CA MET A 1 -82.03 -0.83 -17.17
C MET A 1 -81.21 -2.12 -17.08
N THR A 2 -79.96 -2.22 -16.63
CA THR A 2 -78.99 -1.32 -16.01
C THR A 2 -77.64 -2.03 -16.13
N ILE A 3 -76.62 -1.36 -16.67
CA ILE A 3 -75.22 -1.78 -16.65
C ILE A 3 -74.68 -1.51 -15.24
N ARG A 4 -73.95 -2.45 -14.62
CA ARG A 4 -73.08 -2.16 -13.47
C ARG A 4 -71.73 -2.85 -13.67
N HIS A 5 -70.74 -2.02 -13.97
CA HIS A 5 -69.31 -2.32 -13.96
C HIS A 5 -68.73 -2.06 -12.56
N GLY A 6 -67.61 -2.74 -12.27
CA GLY A 6 -66.55 -2.28 -11.37
C GLY A 6 -66.63 -2.86 -9.95
N ALA A 7 -65.54 -3.25 -9.30
CA ALA A 7 -64.14 -3.33 -9.70
C ALA A 7 -63.48 -4.32 -8.71
N VAL A 8 -62.67 -5.24 -9.22
CA VAL A 8 -61.83 -6.13 -8.40
C VAL A 8 -60.57 -5.35 -8.06
N PHE A 9 -60.42 -4.93 -6.80
CA PHE A 9 -59.17 -4.37 -6.28
C PHE A 9 -58.35 -5.50 -5.66
N ALA A 10 -57.41 -6.04 -6.43
CA ALA A 10 -56.39 -6.95 -5.94
C ALA A 10 -55.25 -6.12 -5.30
N LEU A 11 -55.10 -6.23 -3.99
CA LEU A 11 -54.04 -5.58 -3.23
C LEU A 11 -52.78 -6.48 -3.26
N LEU A 12 -51.82 -6.16 -4.12
CA LEU A 12 -50.48 -6.77 -4.11
C LEU A 12 -49.61 -6.07 -3.06
N ALA A 13 -49.34 -6.73 -1.95
CA ALA A 13 -48.31 -6.31 -1.00
C ALA A 13 -46.96 -6.91 -1.41
N ALA A 14 -46.10 -6.10 -2.03
CA ALA A 14 -44.73 -6.48 -2.35
C ALA A 14 -43.85 -6.32 -1.09
N ILE A 15 -43.40 -7.43 -0.52
CA ILE A 15 -42.47 -7.47 0.61
C ILE A 15 -41.05 -7.25 0.06
N LEU A 16 -40.51 -6.05 0.26
CA LEU A 16 -39.11 -5.72 0.00
C LEU A 16 -38.25 -6.30 1.13
N PHE A 17 -37.75 -7.53 0.96
CA PHE A 17 -36.63 -8.03 1.77
C PHE A 17 -35.34 -7.36 1.28
N ALA A 18 -34.93 -6.30 1.97
CA ALA A 18 -33.58 -5.74 1.81
C ALA A 18 -32.56 -6.74 2.38
N PHE A 19 -31.92 -7.52 1.50
CA PHE A 19 -30.76 -8.34 1.81
C PHE A 19 -29.62 -7.40 2.26
N ASN A 20 -29.48 -7.20 3.57
CA ASN A 20 -28.28 -6.64 4.14
C ASN A 20 -27.27 -7.78 4.25
N ALA A 21 -26.51 -8.02 3.18
CA ALA A 21 -25.35 -8.88 3.26
C ALA A 21 -24.32 -8.21 4.19
N PRO A 22 -23.77 -8.91 5.20
CA PRO A 22 -22.66 -8.38 5.95
C PRO A 22 -21.49 -8.21 4.98
N VAL A 23 -20.99 -6.97 4.84
CA VAL A 23 -19.68 -6.73 4.25
C VAL A 23 -18.67 -7.46 5.14
N GLN A 24 -18.24 -8.63 4.68
CA GLN A 24 -17.07 -9.28 5.24
C GLN A 24 -15.89 -8.40 4.86
N ALA A 25 -15.33 -7.70 5.84
CA ALA A 25 -14.00 -7.11 5.73
C ALA A 25 -12.99 -8.27 5.60
N HIS A 26 -12.91 -8.84 4.40
CA HIS A 26 -11.80 -9.69 4.03
C HIS A 26 -10.62 -8.73 3.93
N SER A 27 -9.57 -8.95 4.73
CA SER A 27 -8.24 -8.44 4.35
C SER A 27 -8.05 -8.86 2.90
N GLY A 28 -8.02 -7.88 1.99
CA GLY A 28 -8.00 -8.16 0.56
C GLY A 28 -6.81 -9.07 0.20
N PRO A 29 -6.76 -9.61 -1.03
CA PRO A 29 -5.71 -10.55 -1.45
C PRO A 29 -4.28 -10.00 -1.39
N ILE A 30 -4.10 -8.74 -1.02
CA ILE A 30 -2.80 -8.09 -0.88
C ILE A 30 -2.38 -8.14 0.58
N HIS A 31 -1.25 -8.80 0.83
CA HIS A 31 -0.61 -8.88 2.13
C HIS A 31 0.74 -8.18 2.12
N VAL A 32 0.97 -7.32 3.11
CA VAL A 32 2.27 -6.74 3.38
C VAL A 32 2.99 -7.63 4.40
N GLU A 33 4.06 -8.29 3.97
CA GLU A 33 4.78 -9.24 4.82
C GLU A 33 5.79 -8.55 5.73
N SER A 34 6.48 -7.54 5.21
CA SER A 34 7.46 -6.76 5.94
C SER A 34 7.53 -5.35 5.40
N SER A 35 7.85 -4.39 6.25
CA SER A 35 8.08 -3.01 5.87
C SER A 35 9.13 -2.39 6.78
N PHE A 36 9.91 -1.46 6.24
CA PHE A 36 10.75 -0.58 7.04
C PHE A 36 11.11 0.69 6.27
N ALA A 37 11.43 1.75 6.98
CA ALA A 37 12.04 2.96 6.42
C ALA A 37 13.41 3.19 7.06
N ARG A 38 14.28 3.93 6.39
CA ARG A 38 15.56 4.36 6.97
C ARG A 38 15.40 5.72 7.64
N ALA A 39 15.90 5.82 8.86
CA ALA A 39 16.03 7.08 9.56
C ALA A 39 16.86 8.06 8.73
N SER A 40 16.53 9.34 8.86
CA SER A 40 17.23 10.40 8.15
C SER A 40 18.69 10.48 8.62
N ALA A 41 19.63 10.47 7.68
CA ALA A 41 21.06 10.59 7.97
C ALA A 41 21.45 11.97 8.55
N SER A 42 20.56 12.96 8.50
CA SER A 42 20.79 14.31 9.00
C SER A 42 19.46 14.99 9.38
N PRO A 43 19.44 15.90 10.39
CA PRO A 43 18.25 16.67 10.76
C PRO A 43 17.67 17.55 9.64
N VAL A 44 18.48 17.87 8.61
CA VAL A 44 18.06 18.69 7.47
C VAL A 44 17.76 17.87 6.21
N ALA A 45 17.68 16.54 6.34
CA ALA A 45 17.38 15.66 5.22
C ALA A 45 16.08 16.08 4.52
N LYS A 46 16.13 16.15 3.18
CA LYS A 46 14.97 16.48 2.34
C LYS A 46 14.37 15.25 1.67
N THR A 47 15.02 14.10 1.79
CA THR A 47 14.60 12.85 1.17
C THR A 47 14.71 11.69 2.15
N GLY A 48 13.90 10.67 1.94
CA GLY A 48 13.90 9.42 2.67
C GLY A 48 13.49 8.26 1.77
N ALA A 49 13.67 7.04 2.26
CA ALA A 49 13.26 5.84 1.53
C ALA A 49 12.55 4.86 2.48
N ALA A 50 11.51 4.23 1.96
CA ALA A 50 10.81 3.12 2.59
C ALA A 50 10.80 1.89 1.66
N TYR A 51 10.71 0.73 2.30
CA TYR A 51 10.90 -0.59 1.72
C TYR A 51 9.77 -1.48 2.21
N VAL A 52 9.28 -2.35 1.34
CA VAL A 52 8.11 -3.18 1.65
C VAL A 52 8.11 -4.45 0.80
N THR A 53 7.74 -5.56 1.42
CA THR A 53 7.50 -6.84 0.76
C THR A 53 6.00 -7.05 0.67
N ILE A 54 5.49 -7.27 -0.54
CA ILE A 54 4.06 -7.42 -0.82
C ILE A 54 3.83 -8.76 -1.51
N THR A 55 2.86 -9.51 -1.03
CA THR A 55 2.40 -10.76 -1.65
C THR A 55 0.95 -10.63 -2.09
N ASN A 56 0.67 -10.99 -3.33
CA ASN A 56 -0.69 -11.12 -3.84
C ASN A 56 -1.13 -12.58 -3.71
N THR A 57 -1.97 -12.89 -2.74
CA THR A 57 -2.57 -14.22 -2.51
C THR A 57 -3.86 -14.42 -3.30
N GLY A 58 -4.27 -13.43 -4.11
CA GLY A 58 -5.47 -13.50 -4.94
C GLY A 58 -5.31 -14.35 -6.19
N GLU A 59 -6.42 -14.55 -6.88
CA GLU A 59 -6.50 -15.36 -8.10
C GLU A 59 -6.17 -14.57 -9.38
N THR A 60 -6.04 -13.24 -9.30
CA THR A 60 -5.73 -12.38 -10.45
C THR A 60 -4.57 -11.45 -10.13
N SER A 61 -3.86 -10.95 -11.16
CA SER A 61 -2.82 -9.93 -10.96
C SER A 61 -3.42 -8.64 -10.39
N ASP A 62 -2.65 -7.94 -9.57
CA ASP A 62 -2.93 -6.57 -9.14
C ASP A 62 -1.72 -5.69 -9.46
N ARG A 63 -1.81 -4.39 -9.22
CA ARG A 63 -0.77 -3.44 -9.54
C ARG A 63 -0.67 -2.39 -8.46
N LEU A 64 0.51 -2.24 -7.86
CA LEU A 64 0.81 -1.13 -6.97
C LEU A 64 1.04 0.12 -7.81
N ILE A 65 0.05 1.01 -7.87
CA ILE A 65 0.04 2.20 -8.73
C ILE A 65 0.51 3.47 -8.03
N GLY A 66 0.64 3.45 -6.70
CA GLY A 66 1.12 4.62 -5.97
C GLY A 66 1.26 4.37 -4.48
N VAL A 67 1.79 5.38 -3.80
CA VAL A 67 1.90 5.43 -2.35
C VAL A 67 1.52 6.83 -1.89
N GLU A 68 0.63 6.90 -0.91
CA GLU A 68 0.20 8.13 -0.27
C GLU A 68 0.75 8.19 1.16
N GLY A 69 0.85 9.41 1.70
CA GLY A 69 1.33 9.64 3.06
C GLY A 69 1.61 11.11 3.30
N ASP A 70 1.73 11.47 4.58
CA ASP A 70 1.82 12.87 5.01
C ASP A 70 3.23 13.33 5.39
N ALA A 71 4.21 12.41 5.45
CA ALA A 71 5.56 12.73 5.90
C ALA A 71 6.37 13.57 4.89
N ALA A 72 5.95 13.62 3.63
CA ALA A 72 6.67 14.27 2.55
C ALA A 72 5.73 15.03 1.60
N GLY A 73 6.27 15.97 0.82
CA GLY A 73 5.50 16.68 -0.22
C GLY A 73 5.19 15.80 -1.43
N MET A 74 6.03 14.80 -1.71
CA MET A 74 5.85 13.85 -2.80
C MET A 74 6.36 12.47 -2.39
N ILE A 75 5.57 11.44 -2.68
CA ILE A 75 5.92 10.04 -2.40
C ILE A 75 5.70 9.26 -3.70
N GLN A 76 6.73 8.53 -4.13
CA GLN A 76 6.75 7.85 -5.42
C GLN A 76 7.39 6.47 -5.30
N ILE A 77 7.07 5.58 -6.24
CA ILE A 77 7.75 4.30 -6.37
C ILE A 77 8.88 4.50 -7.35
N HIS A 78 10.12 4.29 -6.91
CA HIS A 78 11.31 4.42 -7.73
C HIS A 78 11.90 3.04 -8.00
N MET A 79 12.46 2.89 -9.19
CA MET A 79 13.20 1.73 -9.65
C MET A 79 14.67 2.11 -9.80
N THR A 80 15.55 1.22 -9.37
CA THR A 80 16.98 1.35 -9.62
C THR A 80 17.33 0.59 -10.89
N GLU A 81 17.63 1.30 -11.97
CA GLU A 81 18.10 0.72 -13.23
C GLU A 81 19.60 0.98 -13.42
N MET A 82 20.33 -0.04 -13.84
CA MET A 82 21.71 0.13 -14.31
C MET A 82 21.71 0.19 -15.84
N THR A 83 21.94 1.37 -16.39
CA THR A 83 22.10 1.54 -17.84
C THR A 83 23.53 1.96 -18.14
N ASN A 84 24.26 1.16 -18.93
CA ASN A 84 25.65 1.44 -19.33
C ASN A 84 26.61 1.72 -18.16
N GLY A 85 26.45 1.00 -17.05
CA GLY A 85 27.29 1.17 -15.85
C GLY A 85 26.92 2.38 -14.98
N VAL A 86 25.91 3.16 -15.36
CA VAL A 86 25.35 4.25 -14.57
C VAL A 86 24.09 3.76 -13.87
N MET A 87 24.07 3.80 -12.54
CA MET A 87 22.83 3.60 -11.78
C MET A 87 21.97 4.85 -11.87
N SER A 88 20.72 4.68 -12.26
CA SER A 88 19.70 5.72 -12.28
C SER A 88 18.50 5.26 -11.45
N MET A 89 18.05 6.14 -10.55
CA MET A 89 16.78 5.97 -9.85
C MET A 89 15.73 6.75 -10.64
N LYS A 90 14.67 6.08 -11.06
CA LYS A 90 13.57 6.69 -11.81
C LYS A 90 12.23 6.26 -11.24
N GLU A 91 11.27 7.16 -11.30
CA GLU A 91 9.88 6.82 -10.99
C GLU A 91 9.38 5.71 -11.91
N VAL A 92 8.65 4.75 -11.33
CA VAL A 92 7.95 3.69 -12.07
C VAL A 92 6.61 4.24 -12.52
N GLU A 93 6.57 4.81 -13.71
CA GLU A 93 5.32 5.26 -14.33
C GLU A 93 4.39 4.06 -14.58
N GLY A 94 3.14 4.17 -14.15
CA GLY A 94 2.15 3.10 -14.31
C GLY A 94 2.31 1.95 -13.30
N GLY A 95 3.14 2.10 -12.26
CA GLY A 95 3.17 1.17 -11.12
C GLY A 95 3.80 -0.19 -11.38
N ILE A 96 3.80 -1.04 -10.35
CA ILE A 96 4.42 -2.38 -10.37
C ILE A 96 3.33 -3.44 -10.39
N GLU A 97 3.32 -4.29 -11.42
CA GLU A 97 2.42 -5.44 -11.48
C GLU A 97 2.85 -6.54 -10.50
N ILE A 98 1.88 -7.13 -9.82
CA ILE A 98 2.03 -8.24 -8.90
C ILE A 98 1.09 -9.36 -9.37
N PRO A 99 1.60 -10.35 -10.13
CA PRO A 99 0.80 -11.49 -10.57
C PRO A 99 0.15 -12.25 -9.40
N ALA A 100 -0.91 -13.01 -9.70
CA ALA A 100 -1.55 -13.90 -8.74
C ALA A 100 -0.52 -14.88 -8.13
N GLY A 101 -0.51 -15.01 -6.80
CA GLY A 101 0.44 -15.84 -6.07
C GLY A 101 1.88 -15.31 -6.04
N ALA A 102 2.16 -14.17 -6.65
CA ALA A 102 3.50 -13.60 -6.71
C ALA A 102 3.79 -12.66 -5.54
N LYS A 103 5.09 -12.43 -5.36
CA LYS A 103 5.66 -11.55 -4.36
C LYS A 103 6.54 -10.51 -5.05
N ILE A 104 6.48 -9.28 -4.58
CA ILE A 104 7.44 -8.24 -4.93
C ILE A 104 8.12 -7.73 -3.67
N THR A 105 9.38 -7.35 -3.81
CA THR A 105 10.19 -6.77 -2.73
C THR A 105 10.73 -5.43 -3.20
N LEU A 106 10.36 -4.37 -2.47
CA LEU A 106 10.97 -3.05 -2.55
C LEU A 106 12.08 -3.02 -1.50
N GLU A 107 13.35 -3.00 -1.90
CA GLU A 107 14.51 -3.17 -1.02
C GLU A 107 15.68 -2.22 -1.34
N PRO A 108 16.62 -2.01 -0.40
CA PRO A 108 17.81 -1.19 -0.66
C PRO A 108 18.62 -1.71 -1.86
N GLY A 109 18.87 -0.83 -2.83
CA GLY A 109 19.58 -1.18 -4.07
C GLY A 109 18.67 -1.67 -5.21
N GLY A 110 17.40 -1.94 -4.92
CA GLY A 110 16.37 -2.26 -5.91
C GLY A 110 15.32 -1.16 -6.02
N ASN A 111 14.08 -1.58 -6.25
CA ASN A 111 12.93 -0.68 -6.23
C ASN A 111 12.66 -0.22 -4.78
N HIS A 112 12.15 0.99 -4.58
CA HIS A 112 11.85 1.52 -3.25
C HIS A 112 10.79 2.62 -3.30
N VAL A 113 10.18 2.92 -2.15
CA VAL A 113 9.31 4.09 -2.00
C VAL A 113 10.20 5.29 -1.66
N MET A 114 10.26 6.24 -2.56
CA MET A 114 11.03 7.48 -2.42
C MET A 114 10.14 8.58 -1.82
N LEU A 115 10.59 9.16 -0.71
CA LEU A 115 9.97 10.32 -0.07
C LEU A 115 10.77 11.56 -0.41
N MET A 116 10.15 12.55 -1.06
CA MET A 116 10.79 13.81 -1.46
C MET A 116 10.10 15.02 -0.83
N GLY A 117 10.92 15.94 -0.32
CA GLY A 117 10.43 17.09 0.43
C GLY A 117 9.90 16.67 1.79
N LEU A 118 10.70 15.90 2.56
CA LEU A 118 10.37 15.55 3.94
C LEU A 118 9.99 16.79 4.75
N LYS A 119 8.84 16.72 5.44
CA LYS A 119 8.34 17.78 6.33
C LYS A 119 9.10 17.81 7.66
N ALA A 120 9.56 16.64 8.11
CA ALA A 120 10.41 16.42 9.27
C ALA A 120 11.37 15.25 9.00
N PRO A 121 12.54 15.17 9.69
CA PRO A 121 13.41 14.00 9.58
C PRO A 121 12.70 12.73 10.08
N LEU A 122 13.02 11.60 9.45
CA LEU A 122 12.57 10.27 9.89
C LEU A 122 13.42 9.84 11.08
N VAL A 123 12.79 9.53 12.22
CA VAL A 123 13.48 9.21 13.48
C VAL A 123 13.41 7.72 13.75
N GLU A 124 14.56 7.12 14.04
CA GLU A 124 14.65 5.69 14.39
C GLU A 124 13.76 5.33 15.59
N GLY A 125 13.06 4.21 15.49
CA GLY A 125 12.13 3.73 16.52
C GLY A 125 10.72 4.30 16.41
N GLU A 126 10.51 5.32 15.58
CA GLU A 126 9.17 5.81 15.25
C GLU A 126 8.53 4.99 14.11
N THR A 127 7.29 5.33 13.78
CA THR A 127 6.51 4.69 12.72
C THR A 127 6.11 5.71 11.68
N LEU A 128 6.31 5.36 10.42
CA LEU A 128 5.91 6.11 9.24
C LEU A 128 4.61 5.49 8.67
N PRO A 129 3.43 6.10 8.87
CA PRO A 129 2.21 5.62 8.24
C PRO A 129 2.23 5.93 6.75
N LEU A 130 2.02 4.90 5.92
CA LEU A 130 1.87 5.00 4.48
C LEU A 130 0.61 4.26 4.03
N THR A 131 0.04 4.70 2.90
CA THR A 131 -1.05 3.99 2.25
C THR A 131 -0.59 3.55 0.87
N LEU A 132 -0.53 2.24 0.66
CA LEU A 132 -0.24 1.64 -0.63
C LEU A 132 -1.52 1.66 -1.47
N VAL A 133 -1.44 2.16 -2.71
CA VAL A 133 -2.58 2.28 -3.62
C VAL A 133 -2.45 1.24 -4.71
N PHE A 134 -3.39 0.29 -4.72
CA PHE A 134 -3.50 -0.77 -5.72
C PHE A 134 -4.62 -0.48 -6.72
N GLU A 135 -4.43 -0.93 -7.96
CA GLU A 135 -5.41 -0.76 -9.03
C GLU A 135 -6.73 -1.49 -8.73
N LYS A 136 -6.66 -2.71 -8.18
CA LYS A 136 -7.85 -3.54 -7.91
C LYS A 136 -8.19 -3.63 -6.43
N ALA A 137 -7.21 -3.92 -5.57
CA ALA A 137 -7.43 -4.04 -4.13
C ALA A 137 -7.73 -2.69 -3.45
N GLY A 138 -7.44 -1.57 -4.11
CA GLY A 138 -7.64 -0.23 -3.56
C GLY A 138 -6.55 0.15 -2.56
N LYS A 139 -6.94 0.82 -1.48
CA LYS A 139 -5.99 1.38 -0.50
C LYS A 139 -5.70 0.38 0.62
N VAL A 140 -4.42 0.18 0.91
CA VAL A 140 -3.92 -0.66 1.99
C VAL A 140 -3.01 0.17 2.88
N ASP A 141 -3.43 0.40 4.12
CA ASP A 141 -2.64 1.13 5.11
C ASP A 141 -1.54 0.25 5.68
N VAL A 142 -0.36 0.83 5.86
CA VAL A 142 0.85 0.16 6.34
C VAL A 142 1.56 1.06 7.33
N ASP A 143 1.74 0.55 8.53
CA ASP A 143 2.62 1.14 9.53
C ASP A 143 4.06 0.69 9.24
N VAL A 144 4.90 1.62 8.79
CA VAL A 144 6.28 1.34 8.40
C VAL A 144 7.24 1.72 9.54
N PRO A 145 7.85 0.76 10.25
CA PRO A 145 8.82 1.08 11.30
C PRO A 145 10.05 1.75 10.72
N ILE A 146 10.54 2.80 11.39
CA ILE A 146 11.75 3.52 10.99
C ILE A 146 12.94 2.88 11.70
N MET A 147 13.83 2.28 10.92
CA MET A 147 15.05 1.63 11.37
C MET A 147 16.26 2.55 11.19
N ALA A 148 17.41 2.13 11.71
CA ALA A 148 18.66 2.87 11.58
C ALA A 148 18.98 3.23 10.11
N PRO A 149 19.73 4.34 9.84
CA PRO A 149 19.99 4.83 8.48
C PRO A 149 20.65 3.82 7.52
N GLY A 150 21.33 2.79 8.05
CA GLY A 150 21.99 1.73 7.29
C GLY A 150 21.22 0.41 7.19
N ALA A 151 19.99 0.33 7.71
CA ALA A 151 19.25 -0.93 7.84
C ALA A 151 19.03 -1.65 6.49
N MET A 152 19.12 -2.99 6.51
CA MET A 152 18.83 -3.90 5.40
C MET A 152 17.67 -4.82 5.79
N MET A 153 16.94 -5.34 4.80
CA MET A 153 15.84 -6.29 5.04
C MET A 153 16.41 -7.57 5.67
N GLY A 154 16.05 -7.86 6.94
CA GLY A 154 16.54 -9.03 7.70
C GLY A 154 17.52 -8.72 8.84
N GLU A 155 17.97 -7.47 8.98
CA GLU A 155 18.78 -7.04 10.12
C GLU A 155 17.86 -6.82 11.33
N MET A 156 17.58 -7.89 12.09
CA MET A 156 17.08 -7.74 13.46
C MET A 156 18.16 -7.01 14.27
N ASP A 157 17.76 -5.93 14.93
CA ASP A 157 18.57 -5.11 15.83
C ASP A 157 19.54 -5.94 16.69
N HIS A 158 20.82 -5.96 16.29
CA HIS A 158 21.90 -6.54 17.10
C HIS A 158 22.34 -5.62 18.26
N SER A 159 21.65 -4.49 18.52
CA SER A 159 21.98 -3.60 19.64
C SER A 159 21.51 -4.10 21.00
N LYS A 160 20.79 -5.24 21.07
CA LYS A 160 20.47 -5.94 22.33
C LYS A 160 21.35 -7.18 22.57
N MET A 161 22.66 -7.04 22.44
CA MET A 161 23.62 -7.89 23.15
C MET A 161 24.72 -7.04 23.77
N LYS A 162 24.37 -6.29 24.81
CA LYS A 162 25.33 -5.94 25.87
C LYS A 162 24.99 -6.79 27.09
N GLN A 163 25.80 -7.83 27.32
CA GLN A 163 26.07 -8.31 28.68
C GLN A 163 27.14 -7.43 29.29
#